data_AF-A0A3C0DWQ2-F1
#
_entry.id   AF-A0A3C0DWQ2-F1
#
_cell.length_a   1.000
_cell.length_b   1.000
_cell.length_c   1.000
_cell.angle_alpha   90.00
_cell.angle_beta   90.00
_cell.angle_gamma   90.00
#
_symmetry.space_group_name_H-M   'P 1'
#
loop_
_entity.id
_entity.type
_entity.pdbx_description
1 polymer ?
#
loop_
_entity_poly.entity_id
_entity_poly.type
_entity_poly.pdbx_seq_one_letter_code
_entity_poly.pdbx_strand_id
1 'polypeptide(L)'
;MIGFQNSFDSFKRILQINAALLLFGLLSNVDAEQTGKIIKVLPHWLDLQSRHTLSPSLLERDAYQARLRANRSLCSGIRFDVKWSKNSVNKV
;
A
#
# COMPACT_ATOMS: atom_id res chain seq x y z
N MET A 1 15.44 -27.87 -53.82
CA MET A 1 15.91 -26.66 -53.10
C MET A 1 14.82 -25.91 -52.33
N ILE A 2 13.59 -26.44 -52.17
CA ILE A 2 12.46 -25.72 -51.54
C ILE A 2 12.36 -25.96 -50.02
N GLY A 3 12.79 -27.14 -49.52
CA GLY A 3 12.69 -27.48 -48.09
C GLY A 3 13.66 -26.71 -47.17
N PHE A 4 14.79 -26.24 -47.71
CA PHE A 4 15.79 -25.51 -46.92
C PHE A 4 15.33 -24.08 -46.62
N GLN A 5 14.73 -23.39 -47.59
CA GLN A 5 14.23 -22.02 -47.45
C GLN A 5 13.11 -21.91 -46.40
N ASN A 6 12.16 -22.85 -46.41
CA ASN A 6 11.03 -22.90 -45.48
C ASN A 6 11.47 -23.09 -44.01
N SER A 7 12.60 -23.75 -43.79
CA SER A 7 13.17 -23.95 -42.46
C SER A 7 13.69 -22.62 -41.89
N PHE A 8 14.42 -21.82 -42.68
CA PHE A 8 14.94 -20.52 -42.27
C PHE A 8 13.84 -19.51 -41.95
N ASP A 9 12.76 -19.48 -42.72
CA ASP A 9 11.63 -18.56 -42.48
C ASP A 9 10.86 -18.93 -41.20
N SER A 10 10.78 -20.24 -40.90
CA SER A 10 10.16 -20.73 -39.66
C SER A 10 10.98 -20.35 -38.42
N PHE A 11 12.32 -20.45 -38.50
CA PHE A 11 13.21 -20.00 -37.42
C PHE A 11 13.10 -18.49 -37.16
N LYS A 12 13.05 -17.67 -38.21
CA LYS A 12 12.88 -16.21 -38.07
C LYS A 12 11.56 -15.83 -37.42
N ARG A 13 10.46 -16.51 -37.80
CA ARG A 13 9.14 -16.29 -37.18
C ARG A 13 9.12 -16.65 -35.71
N ILE A 14 9.70 -17.79 -35.34
CA ILE A 14 9.80 -18.22 -33.93
C ILE A 14 10.62 -17.20 -33.13
N LEU A 15 11.74 -16.72 -33.68
CA LEU A 15 12.56 -15.71 -33.02
C LEU A 15 11.82 -14.39 -32.84
N GLN A 16 11.08 -13.95 -33.86
CA GLN A 16 10.24 -12.73 -33.80
C GLN A 16 9.13 -12.84 -32.76
N ILE A 17 8.46 -14.00 -32.65
CA ILE A 17 7.40 -14.22 -31.65
C ILE A 17 7.97 -14.20 -30.24
N ASN A 18 9.11 -14.86 -30.01
CA ASN A 18 9.77 -14.83 -28.70
C ASN A 18 10.25 -13.41 -28.33
N ALA A 19 10.80 -12.67 -29.29
CA ALA A 19 11.18 -11.27 -29.08
C ALA A 19 9.98 -10.38 -28.75
N ALA A 20 8.85 -10.56 -29.45
CA ALA A 20 7.62 -9.83 -29.18
C ALA A 20 7.04 -10.18 -27.80
N LEU A 21 7.09 -11.45 -27.39
CA LEU A 21 6.62 -11.91 -26.08
C LEU A 21 7.48 -11.35 -24.94
N LEU A 22 8.81 -11.32 -25.12
CA LEU A 22 9.76 -10.68 -24.20
C LEU A 22 9.49 -9.18 -24.08
N LEU A 23 9.28 -8.49 -25.20
CA LEU A 23 8.99 -7.06 -25.21
C LEU A 23 7.66 -6.75 -24.50
N PHE A 24 6.63 -7.59 -24.69
CA PHE A 24 5.34 -7.43 -24.04
C PHE A 24 5.44 -7.63 -22.52
N GLY A 25 6.24 -8.60 -22.07
CA GLY A 25 6.51 -8.83 -20.64
C GLY A 25 7.35 -7.73 -19.97
N LEU A 26 8.20 -7.05 -20.72
CA LEU A 26 8.97 -5.90 -20.22
C LEU A 26 8.11 -4.63 -20.06
N LEU A 27 7.05 -4.50 -20.86
CA LEU A 27 6.17 -3.32 -20.88
C LEU A 27 4.99 -3.41 -19.88
N SER A 28 4.76 -4.54 -19.23
CA SER A 28 3.59 -4.78 -18.38
C SER A 28 3.71 -4.32 -16.92
N ASN A 29 4.73 -3.53 -16.57
CA ASN A 29 4.82 -2.89 -15.24
C ASN A 29 4.04 -1.57 -15.22
N VAL A 30 2.70 -1.65 -15.27
CA VAL A 30 1.82 -0.53 -14.89
C VAL A 30 1.16 -0.89 -13.58
N ASP A 31 1.85 -0.61 -12.49
CA ASP A 31 1.19 -0.41 -11.22
C ASP A 31 0.41 0.90 -11.34
N ALA A 32 -0.87 0.81 -11.64
CA ALA A 32 -1.77 1.95 -11.52
C ALA A 32 -1.81 2.33 -10.04
N GLU A 33 -1.00 3.31 -9.65
CA GLU A 33 -0.96 3.82 -8.29
C GLU A 33 -2.32 4.44 -7.96
N GLN A 34 -3.22 3.63 -7.40
CA GLN A 34 -4.41 4.14 -6.72
C GLN A 34 -3.91 4.77 -5.43
N THR A 35 -3.54 6.05 -5.48
CA THR A 35 -3.20 6.84 -4.31
C THR A 35 -4.35 6.75 -3.31
N GLY A 36 -4.15 5.96 -2.24
CA GLY A 36 -5.12 5.81 -1.18
C GLY A 36 -5.35 7.15 -0.51
N LYS A 37 -6.62 7.53 -0.29
CA LYS A 37 -6.95 8.82 0.33
C LYS A 37 -6.97 8.67 1.85
N ILE A 38 -6.24 9.51 2.58
CA ILE A 38 -6.39 9.58 4.04
C ILE A 38 -7.76 10.17 4.37
N ILE A 39 -8.60 9.42 5.09
CA ILE A 39 -9.94 9.85 5.51
C ILE A 39 -9.87 10.54 6.88
N LYS A 40 -9.12 9.95 7.82
CA LYS A 40 -9.09 10.41 9.20
C LYS A 40 -7.76 10.04 9.85
N VAL A 41 -7.23 10.94 10.65
CA VAL A 41 -6.05 10.70 11.49
C VAL A 41 -6.45 10.95 12.94
N LEU A 42 -6.18 9.98 13.81
CA LEU A 42 -6.41 10.08 15.25
C LEU A 42 -5.07 10.06 16.00
N PRO A 43 -4.67 11.17 16.62
CA PRO A 43 -3.48 11.21 17.46
C PRO A 43 -3.78 10.73 18.88
N HIS A 44 -2.95 9.81 19.37
CA HIS A 44 -3.03 9.26 20.72
C HIS A 44 -1.69 9.43 21.45
N TRP A 45 -1.72 10.02 22.64
CA TRP A 45 -0.55 10.09 23.52
C TRP A 45 -0.22 8.70 24.04
N LEU A 46 1.08 8.42 24.08
CA LEU A 46 1.63 7.19 24.65
C LEU A 46 2.22 7.50 26.03
N ASP A 47 1.91 6.66 27.01
CA ASP A 47 2.59 6.72 28.30
C ASP A 47 4.02 6.17 28.22
N LEU A 48 4.73 6.21 29.35
CA LEU A 48 6.09 5.68 29.47
C LEU A 48 6.21 4.17 29.18
N GLN A 49 5.09 3.44 29.17
CA GLN A 49 5.00 2.02 28.81
C GLN A 49 4.43 1.81 27.39
N SER A 50 4.36 2.87 26.58
CA SER A 50 3.82 2.86 25.21
C SER A 50 2.32 2.50 25.12
N ARG A 51 1.55 2.71 26.18
CA ARG A 51 0.10 2.48 26.23
C ARG A 51 -0.65 3.75 25.85
N HIS A 52 -1.69 3.59 25.04
CA HIS A 52 -2.61 4.68 24.65
C HIS A 52 -3.96 4.62 25.38
N THR A 53 -4.25 3.49 26.03
CA THR A 53 -5.43 3.27 26.89
C THR A 53 -5.08 2.24 27.97
N LEU A 54 -5.75 2.31 29.12
CA LEU A 54 -5.63 1.30 30.18
C LEU A 54 -6.67 0.17 30.02
N SER A 55 -7.76 0.43 29.30
CA SER A 55 -8.86 -0.50 29.10
C SER A 55 -9.49 -0.33 27.71
N PRO A 56 -10.33 -1.28 27.25
CA PRO A 56 -11.04 -1.15 25.97
C PRO A 56 -12.20 -0.15 26.00
N SER A 57 -12.53 0.45 27.15
CA SER A 57 -13.63 1.41 27.27
C SER A 57 -13.29 2.75 26.61
N LEU A 58 -14.20 3.26 25.77
CA LEU A 58 -14.03 4.56 25.11
C LEU A 58 -13.98 5.72 26.13
N LEU A 59 -14.82 5.66 27.16
CA LEU A 59 -14.85 6.69 28.20
C LEU A 59 -13.52 6.75 28.95
N GLU A 60 -12.99 5.60 29.36
CA GLU A 60 -11.73 5.54 30.08
C GLU A 60 -10.55 5.95 29.21
N ARG A 61 -10.54 5.55 27.93
CA ARG A 61 -9.53 6.00 26.97
C ARG A 61 -9.50 7.53 26.89
N ASP A 62 -10.66 8.17 26.77
CA ASP A 62 -10.74 9.62 26.58
C ASP A 62 -10.30 10.38 27.85
N ALA A 63 -10.68 9.90 29.03
CA ALA A 63 -10.20 10.43 30.31
C ALA A 63 -8.68 10.26 30.46
N TYR A 64 -8.15 9.09 30.09
CA TYR A 64 -6.72 8.80 30.13
C TYR A 64 -5.93 9.69 29.16
N GLN A 65 -6.44 9.89 27.95
CA GLN A 65 -5.85 10.80 26.96
C GLN A 65 -5.88 12.26 27.44
N ALA A 66 -6.93 12.70 28.14
CA ALA A 66 -6.97 14.01 28.76
C ALA A 66 -5.88 14.15 29.85
N ARG A 67 -5.68 13.11 30.68
CA ARG A 67 -4.63 13.07 31.70
C ARG A 67 -3.23 13.16 31.11
N LEU A 68 -2.96 12.43 30.03
CA LEU A 68 -1.67 12.49 29.32
C LEU A 68 -1.45 13.84 28.63
N ARG A 69 -2.50 14.45 28.05
CA ARG A 69 -2.43 15.82 27.49
C ARG A 69 -2.06 16.85 28.54
N ALA A 70 -2.66 16.75 29.72
CA ALA A 70 -2.41 17.69 30.82
C ALA A 70 -1.00 17.55 31.41
N ASN A 71 -0.43 16.34 31.41
CA ASN A 71 0.85 16.05 32.07
C ASN A 71 1.88 15.48 31.10
N ARG A 72 2.69 16.37 30.52
CA ARG A 72 3.68 16.01 29.49
C ARG A 72 4.76 15.05 29.98
N SER A 73 5.12 15.11 31.26
CA SER A 73 6.10 14.22 31.88
C SER A 73 5.69 12.74 31.88
N LEU A 74 4.39 12.47 31.71
CA LEU A 74 3.86 11.11 31.61
C LEU A 74 3.90 10.57 30.18
N CYS A 75 4.25 11.39 29.18
CA CYS A 75 4.24 11.01 27.78
C CYS A 75 5.63 10.55 27.32
N SER A 76 5.68 9.39 26.65
CA SER A 76 6.87 8.97 25.89
C SER A 76 6.81 9.41 24.42
N GLY A 77 5.60 9.61 23.87
CA GLY A 77 5.43 9.94 22.47
C GLY A 77 3.96 10.05 22.02
N ILE A 78 3.77 10.01 20.70
CA ILE A 78 2.46 10.05 20.02
C ILE A 78 2.38 8.90 19.03
N ARG A 79 1.24 8.21 19.01
CA ARG A 79 0.83 7.28 17.97
C ARG A 79 -0.24 7.93 17.10
N PHE A 80 -0.16 7.71 15.79
CA PHE A 80 -1.18 8.14 14.83
C PHE A 80 -1.91 6.93 14.27
N ASP A 81 -3.21 6.84 14.54
CA ASP A 81 -4.08 5.86 13.90
C ASP A 81 -4.71 6.50 12.65
N VAL A 82 -4.32 6.00 11.48
CA VAL A 82 -4.72 6.57 10.18
C VAL A 82 -5.76 5.67 9.52
N LYS A 83 -6.94 6.23 9.23
CA LYS A 83 -7.97 5.62 8.41
C LYS A 83 -7.76 6.00 6.95
N TRP A 84 -7.56 5.00 6.11
CA TRP A 84 -7.37 5.14 4.66
C TRP A 84 -8.65 4.75 3.90
N SER A 85 -8.89 5.39 2.76
CA SER A 85 -9.86 4.97 1.76
C SER A 85 -9.13 4.32 0.60
N LYS A 86 -9.62 3.17 0.17
CA LYS A 86 -9.32 2.70 -1.17
C LYS A 86 -10.17 3.53 -2.14
N ASN A 87 -9.58 4.05 -3.21
CA ASN A 87 -10.37 4.59 -4.32
C ASN A 87 -10.97 3.38 -5.04
N SER A 88 -12.15 2.93 -4.61
CA SER A 88 -12.99 2.12 -5.50
C SER A 88 -13.45 3.07 -6.60
N VAL A 89 -12.79 3.03 -7.75
CA VAL A 89 -13.34 3.64 -8.97
C VAL A 89 -14.72 3.01 -9.15
N ASN A 90 -15.78 3.75 -8.81
CA ASN A 90 -17.14 3.35 -9.13
C ASN A 90 -17.20 3.32 -10.66
N LYS A 91 -17.21 2.11 -11.22
CA LYS A 91 -17.66 1.92 -12.61
C LYS A 91 -19.16 2.21 -12.60
N VAL A 92 -19.51 3.44 -12.95
CA VAL A 92 -20.85 3.82 -13.40
C VAL A 92 -20.98 3.42 -14.85
#